data_AF-A0A2V7YQA1-F1
#
_entry.id   AF-A0A2V7YQA1-F1
#
_cell.length_a   1.000
_cell.length_b   1.000
_cell.length_c   1.000
_cell.angle_alpha   90.00
_cell.angle_beta   90.00
_cell.angle_gamma   90.00
#
_symmetry.space_group_name_H-M   'P 1'
#
loop_
_entity.id
_entity.type
_entity.pdbx_description
1 polymer ?
#
loop_
_entity_poly.entity_id
_entity_poly.type
_entity_poly.pdbx_seq_one_letter_code
_entity_poly.pdbx_strand_id
1 'polypeptide(L)'
;MITFLLLCALAAVGGPGVATQFERDVRLLASDRMEGRGLGTHGIDLAADWIESQLGATKLQPAFGKSYRQPFQVKTGVALAAGNRLSTVADDDWTPLGMSSAGAFSGDVAFVGYGISAPALNYDDYAG
;
A
#
# COMPACT_ATOMS: atom_id res chain seq x y z
N MET A 1 -53.72 1.89 24.10
CA MET A 1 -53.23 0.50 24.14
C MET A 1 -51.94 0.46 23.32
N ILE A 2 -50.81 0.48 24.04
CA ILE A 2 -49.42 0.19 23.65
C ILE A 2 -48.78 1.09 22.56
N THR A 3 -48.20 2.18 23.05
CA THR A 3 -47.13 2.97 22.44
C THR A 3 -45.85 2.11 22.35
N PHE A 4 -45.35 1.83 21.15
CA PHE A 4 -44.01 1.26 20.97
C PHE A 4 -43.01 2.41 20.81
N LEU A 5 -42.26 2.69 21.88
CA LEU A 5 -41.08 3.55 21.82
C LEU A 5 -40.04 2.86 20.94
N LEU A 6 -39.78 3.44 19.77
CA LEU A 6 -38.60 3.14 18.96
C LEU A 6 -37.41 3.82 19.64
N LEU A 7 -36.71 3.08 20.51
CA LEU A 7 -35.44 3.52 21.07
C LEU A 7 -34.38 3.41 19.96
N CYS A 8 -34.19 4.49 19.22
CA CYS A 8 -33.04 4.65 18.34
C CYS A 8 -31.79 4.64 19.23
N ALA A 9 -31.12 3.49 19.32
CA ALA A 9 -29.78 3.43 19.89
C ALA A 9 -28.84 4.14 18.91
N LEU A 10 -28.68 5.45 19.13
CA LEU A 10 -27.60 6.22 18.55
C LEU A 10 -26.30 5.65 19.12
N ALA A 11 -25.71 4.66 18.43
CA ALA A 11 -24.34 4.28 18.69
C ALA A 11 -23.49 5.52 18.39
N ALA A 12 -23.05 6.21 19.44
CA ALA A 12 -22.12 7.32 19.31
C ALA A 12 -20.81 6.78 18.70
N VAL A 13 -20.70 6.85 17.38
CA VAL A 13 -19.45 6.66 16.65
C VAL A 13 -18.58 7.87 16.96
N GLY A 14 -17.84 7.82 18.07
CA GLY A 14 -16.98 8.93 18.50
C GLY A 14 -16.74 9.07 20.00
N GLY A 15 -17.03 8.05 20.81
CA GLY A 15 -16.64 8.07 22.23
C GLY A 15 -15.11 7.90 22.42
N PRO A 16 -14.55 8.32 23.57
CA PRO A 16 -13.12 8.19 23.89
C PRO A 16 -12.56 6.77 23.69
N GLY A 17 -13.41 5.74 23.77
CA GLY A 17 -13.04 4.35 23.49
C GLY A 17 -12.57 4.09 22.06
N VAL A 18 -13.07 4.82 21.05
CA VAL A 18 -12.65 4.64 19.65
C VAL A 18 -11.24 5.15 19.43
N ALA A 19 -10.91 6.34 19.97
CA ALA A 19 -9.56 6.89 19.87
C ALA A 19 -8.53 6.01 20.60
N THR A 20 -8.87 5.55 21.82
CA THR A 20 -8.02 4.61 22.57
C THR A 20 -7.85 3.28 21.86
N GLN A 21 -8.92 2.73 21.28
CA GLN A 21 -8.84 1.52 20.47
C GLN A 21 -7.91 1.71 19.27
N PHE A 22 -8.11 2.79 18.52
CA PHE A 22 -7.30 3.11 17.35
C PHE A 22 -5.82 3.23 17.71
N GLU A 23 -5.50 3.97 18.77
CA GLU A 23 -4.11 4.11 19.24
C GLU A 23 -3.50 2.76 19.60
N ARG A 24 -4.21 1.93 20.38
CA ARG A 24 -3.75 0.60 20.75
C ARG A 24 -3.47 -0.27 19.52
N ASP A 25 -4.38 -0.27 18.56
CA ASP A 25 -4.30 -1.09 17.36
C ASP A 25 -3.11 -0.66 16.49
N VAL A 26 -2.89 0.66 16.33
CA VAL A 26 -1.71 1.21 15.66
C VAL A 26 -0.42 0.82 16.39
N ARG A 27 -0.37 0.95 17.72
CA ARG A 27 0.81 0.56 18.53
C ARG A 27 1.16 -0.90 18.38
N LEU A 28 0.16 -1.79 18.36
CA LEU A 28 0.38 -3.22 18.15
C LEU A 28 0.92 -3.49 16.75
N LEU A 29 0.24 -2.98 15.72
CA LEU A 29 0.63 -3.18 14.32
C LEU A 29 2.00 -2.57 13.99
N ALA A 30 2.41 -1.51 14.68
CA ALA A 30 3.71 -0.86 14.48
C ALA A 30 4.79 -1.31 15.49
N SER A 31 4.51 -2.32 16.33
CA SER A 31 5.47 -2.80 17.32
C SER A 31 6.61 -3.60 16.70
N ASP A 32 7.75 -3.66 17.39
CA ASP A 32 8.92 -4.47 16.97
C ASP A 32 8.58 -5.95 16.77
N ARG A 33 7.62 -6.48 17.54
CA ARG A 33 7.10 -7.85 17.40
C ARG A 33 6.54 -8.12 16.00
N MET A 34 6.03 -7.08 15.34
CA MET A 34 5.47 -7.20 14.00
C MET A 34 6.53 -7.11 12.91
N GLU A 35 7.82 -6.89 13.22
CA GLU A 35 8.98 -6.97 12.29
C GLU A 35 8.88 -6.18 10.95
N GLY A 36 7.83 -5.38 10.76
CA GLY A 36 7.44 -4.82 9.48
C GLY A 36 6.55 -5.75 8.63
N ARG A 37 5.99 -5.21 7.55
CA ARG A 37 5.01 -5.90 6.67
C ARG A 37 5.49 -5.99 5.22
N GLY A 38 6.78 -6.27 5.05
CA GLY A 38 7.33 -6.57 3.73
C GLY A 38 6.77 -7.88 3.17
N LEU A 39 6.79 -8.05 1.84
CA LEU A 39 6.36 -9.30 1.23
C LEU A 39 7.20 -10.47 1.79
N GLY A 40 6.53 -11.50 2.32
CA GLY A 40 7.17 -12.71 2.85
C GLY A 40 7.84 -12.56 4.24
N THR A 41 7.67 -11.44 4.95
CA THR A 41 8.17 -11.32 6.33
C THR A 41 7.25 -12.04 7.32
N HIS A 42 7.77 -12.55 8.44
CA HIS A 42 6.91 -13.13 9.48
C HIS A 42 5.88 -12.12 10.01
N GLY A 43 6.31 -10.86 10.11
CA GLY A 43 5.48 -9.72 10.48
C GLY A 43 4.22 -9.48 9.64
N ILE A 44 4.27 -9.74 8.32
CA ILE A 44 3.08 -9.60 7.47
C ILE A 44 2.02 -10.64 7.82
N ASP A 45 2.43 -11.85 8.20
CA ASP A 45 1.53 -12.92 8.59
C ASP A 45 0.88 -12.62 9.94
N LEU A 46 1.67 -12.15 10.93
CA LEU A 46 1.14 -11.72 12.23
C LEU A 46 0.12 -10.59 12.10
N ALA A 47 0.40 -9.60 11.26
CA ALA A 47 -0.53 -8.51 11.01
C ALA A 47 -1.81 -9.00 10.31
N ALA A 48 -1.70 -9.91 9.34
CA ALA A 48 -2.84 -10.49 8.67
C ALA A 48 -3.73 -11.31 9.64
N ASP A 49 -3.12 -12.11 10.51
CA ASP A 49 -3.82 -12.88 11.55
C ASP A 49 -4.58 -11.94 12.51
N TRP A 50 -3.93 -10.85 12.91
CA TRP A 50 -4.58 -9.85 13.76
C TRP A 50 -5.77 -9.19 13.06
N ILE A 51 -5.63 -8.75 11.81
CA ILE A 51 -6.73 -8.15 11.03
C ILE A 51 -7.89 -9.14 10.88
N GLU A 52 -7.60 -10.39 10.53
CA GLU A 52 -8.60 -11.45 10.42
C GLU A 52 -9.36 -11.67 11.73
N SER A 53 -8.66 -11.62 12.87
CA SER A 53 -9.30 -11.69 14.19
C SER A 53 -10.26 -10.52 14.46
N GLN A 54 -9.91 -9.30 14.03
CA GLN A 54 -10.77 -8.13 14.21
C GLN A 54 -12.02 -8.20 13.31
N LEU A 55 -11.86 -8.69 12.07
CA LEU A 55 -12.99 -8.93 11.17
C LEU A 55 -13.94 -9.99 11.76
N GLY A 56 -13.40 -11.08 12.30
CA GLY A 56 -14.20 -12.10 12.98
C GLY A 56 -14.95 -11.55 14.21
N ALA A 57 -14.29 -10.74 15.03
CA ALA A 57 -14.89 -10.13 16.22
C ALA A 57 -16.05 -9.19 15.91
N THR A 58 -16.04 -8.54 14.73
CA THR A 58 -17.14 -7.69 14.25
C THR A 58 -18.29 -8.48 13.59
N LYS A 59 -18.21 -9.81 13.55
CA LYS A 59 -19.21 -10.72 12.95
C LYS A 59 -19.39 -10.54 11.44
N LEU A 60 -18.43 -9.91 10.77
CA LEU A 60 -18.39 -9.85 9.31
C LEU A 60 -18.26 -11.27 8.75
N GLN A 61 -18.96 -11.56 7.66
CA GLN A 61 -18.84 -12.85 6.99
C GLN A 61 -17.59 -12.86 6.09
N PRO A 62 -16.89 -14.00 5.96
CA PRO A 62 -15.78 -14.14 5.03
C PRO A 62 -16.21 -13.88 3.59
N ALA A 63 -15.37 -13.20 2.81
CA ALA A 63 -15.68 -12.84 1.41
C ALA A 63 -15.10 -13.83 0.38
N PHE A 64 -14.18 -14.71 0.78
CA PHE A 64 -13.49 -15.65 -0.09
C PHE A 64 -13.84 -17.09 0.30
N GLY A 65 -15.11 -17.45 0.08
CA GLY A 65 -15.68 -18.71 0.53
C GLY A 65 -15.81 -18.75 2.05
N LYS A 66 -14.99 -19.58 2.72
CA LYS A 66 -14.93 -19.66 4.19
C LYS A 66 -13.76 -18.86 4.79
N SER A 67 -13.01 -18.12 3.97
CA SER A 67 -11.80 -17.40 4.39
C SER A 67 -11.95 -15.89 4.23
N TYR A 68 -11.32 -15.13 5.13
CA TYR A 68 -11.12 -13.69 4.98
C TYR A 68 -9.94 -13.35 4.06
N ARG A 69 -9.17 -14.36 3.61
CA ARG A 69 -7.96 -14.17 2.80
C ARG A 69 -8.23 -14.39 1.31
N GLN A 70 -7.77 -13.45 0.51
CA GLN A 70 -7.75 -13.55 -0.95
C GLN A 70 -6.36 -13.92 -1.44
N PRO A 71 -6.18 -15.06 -2.13
CA PRO A 71 -4.92 -15.35 -2.81
C PRO A 71 -4.81 -14.50 -4.08
N PHE A 72 -3.64 -13.91 -4.31
CA PHE A 72 -3.30 -13.23 -5.56
C PHE A 72 -1.80 -13.36 -5.84
N GLN A 73 -1.42 -13.20 -7.10
CA GLN A 73 -0.02 -13.27 -7.52
C GLN A 73 0.63 -11.90 -7.34
N VAL A 74 1.84 -11.89 -6.78
CA VAL A 74 2.66 -10.69 -6.61
C VAL A 74 4.04 -10.92 -7.17
N LYS A 75 4.65 -9.86 -7.73
CA LYS A 75 6.09 -9.85 -8.01
C LYS A 75 6.82 -9.61 -6.69
N THR A 76 7.52 -10.63 -6.19
CA THR A 76 8.25 -10.58 -4.91
C THR A 76 9.66 -10.00 -5.05
N GLY A 77 10.14 -9.82 -6.27
CA GLY A 77 11.43 -9.22 -6.54
C GLY A 77 11.68 -9.05 -8.02
N VAL A 78 12.70 -8.26 -8.32
CA VAL A 78 13.30 -8.11 -9.64
C VAL A 78 14.80 -8.17 -9.49
N ALA A 79 15.49 -8.68 -10.51
CA ALA A 79 16.94 -8.74 -10.54
C ALA A 79 17.45 -8.02 -11.78
N LEU A 80 18.62 -7.41 -11.67
CA LEU A 80 19.30 -6.85 -12.82
C LEU A 80 19.71 -7.98 -13.76
N ALA A 81 19.36 -7.85 -15.03
CA ALA A 81 19.94 -8.69 -16.09
C ALA A 81 21.42 -8.32 -16.32
N ALA A 82 22.19 -9.25 -16.89
CA ALA A 82 23.53 -8.92 -17.38
C ALA A 82 23.44 -7.97 -18.58
N GLY A 83 24.44 -7.08 -18.73
CA GLY A 83 24.56 -6.21 -19.90
C GLY A 83 23.69 -4.94 -19.86
N ASN A 84 23.19 -4.54 -18.69
CA ASN A 84 22.62 -3.20 -18.51
C ASN A 84 23.70 -2.15 -18.81
N ARG A 85 23.42 -1.22 -19.72
CA ARG A 85 24.35 -0.15 -20.10
C ARG A 85 23.59 1.13 -20.43
N LEU A 86 24.10 2.25 -19.92
CA LEU A 86 23.67 3.59 -20.30
C LEU A 86 24.86 4.31 -20.93
N SER A 87 24.71 4.77 -22.17
CA SER A 87 25.80 5.48 -22.85
C SER A 87 26.16 6.77 -22.13
N THR A 88 27.45 7.11 -22.09
CA THR A 88 28.00 8.33 -21.48
C THR A 88 27.84 8.49 -19.96
N VAL A 89 27.35 7.47 -19.25
CA VAL A 89 27.23 7.43 -17.78
C VAL A 89 28.03 6.25 -17.25
N ALA A 90 28.75 6.42 -16.13
CA ALA A 90 29.50 5.32 -15.51
C ALA A 90 28.54 4.29 -14.90
N ASP A 91 28.90 3.00 -14.93
CA ASP A 91 27.98 1.92 -14.52
C ASP A 91 27.58 1.96 -13.02
N ASP A 92 28.33 2.68 -12.19
CA ASP A 92 28.05 2.92 -10.77
C ASP A 92 27.20 4.19 -10.51
N ASP A 93 27.03 5.06 -11.51
CA ASP A 93 26.26 6.30 -11.42
C ASP A 93 24.76 6.12 -11.75
N TRP A 94 24.34 4.92 -12.14
CA TRP A 94 22.94 4.65 -12.48
C TRP A 94 22.51 3.21 -12.18
N THR A 95 21.21 2.99 -12.09
CA THR A 95 20.62 1.65 -12.03
C THR A 95 19.25 1.64 -12.71
N PRO A 96 18.89 0.60 -13.49
CA PRO A 96 17.53 0.45 -13.98
C PRO A 96 16.53 0.39 -12.82
N LEU A 97 15.39 1.06 -12.96
CA LEU A 97 14.30 0.93 -11.99
C LEU A 97 13.66 -0.44 -12.11
N GLY A 98 13.31 -1.05 -10.97
CA GLY A 98 12.71 -2.40 -10.94
C GLY A 98 11.35 -2.54 -11.60
N MET A 99 10.72 -1.41 -11.97
CA MET A 99 9.47 -1.36 -12.72
C MET A 99 9.66 -1.12 -14.22
N SER A 100 10.90 -0.95 -14.69
CA SER A 100 11.20 -0.73 -16.11
C SER A 100 11.02 -1.99 -16.94
N SER A 101 10.65 -1.80 -18.21
CA SER A 101 10.70 -2.88 -19.22
C SER A 101 12.13 -3.09 -19.70
N ALA A 102 12.45 -4.32 -20.12
CA ALA A 102 13.74 -4.63 -20.74
C ALA A 102 13.70 -4.30 -22.24
N GLY A 103 14.78 -3.72 -22.76
CA GLY A 103 14.90 -3.40 -24.18
C GLY A 103 16.06 -2.47 -24.49
N ALA A 104 16.32 -2.28 -25.79
CA ALA A 104 17.25 -1.28 -26.27
C ALA A 104 16.48 -0.02 -26.72
N PHE A 105 17.00 1.15 -26.38
CA PHE A 105 16.44 2.43 -26.79
C PHE A 105 17.59 3.42 -27.06
N SER A 106 17.38 4.34 -28.01
CA SER A 106 18.27 5.45 -28.30
C SER A 106 17.45 6.66 -28.74
N GLY A 107 17.81 7.84 -28.26
CA GLY A 107 17.16 9.11 -28.58
C GLY A 107 17.89 10.28 -27.94
N ASP A 108 17.47 11.49 -28.30
CA ASP A 108 18.01 12.72 -27.74
C ASP A 108 17.60 12.88 -26.26
N VAL A 109 18.43 13.59 -25.49
CA VAL A 109 18.19 13.86 -24.07
C VAL A 109 17.74 15.31 -23.89
N ALA A 110 16.65 15.51 -23.16
CA ALA A 110 16.14 16.82 -22.77
C ALA A 110 15.98 16.90 -21.25
N PHE A 111 16.27 18.06 -20.66
CA PHE A 111 15.98 18.34 -19.26
C PHE A 111 14.51 18.77 -19.13
N VAL A 112 13.71 18.01 -18.35
CA VAL A 112 12.25 18.20 -18.23
C VAL A 112 11.80 18.41 -16.78
N GLY A 113 12.62 19.05 -15.94
CA GLY A 113 12.26 19.36 -14.55
C GLY A 113 11.78 18.13 -13.77
N TYR A 114 10.54 18.17 -13.28
CA TYR A 114 9.90 17.07 -12.54
C TYR A 114 9.02 16.16 -13.42
N GLY A 115 8.95 16.41 -14.73
CA GLY A 115 8.09 15.68 -15.65
C GLY A 115 6.59 15.88 -15.39
N ILE A 116 6.20 17.05 -14.89
CA ILE A 116 4.82 17.36 -14.53
C ILE A 116 4.12 18.05 -15.71
N SER A 117 2.97 17.51 -16.11
CA SER A 117 1.99 18.21 -16.95
C SER A 117 0.71 18.43 -16.16
N ALA A 118 0.37 19.70 -15.90
CA ALA A 118 -0.78 20.11 -15.09
C ALA A 118 -1.56 21.25 -15.78
N PRO A 119 -2.36 20.97 -16.83
CA PRO A 119 -3.09 21.99 -17.59
C PRO A 119 -4.03 22.85 -16.74
N ALA A 120 -4.66 22.28 -15.71
CA ALA A 120 -5.54 23.02 -14.80
C ALA A 120 -4.81 24.11 -13.99
N LEU A 121 -3.49 24.01 -13.87
CA LEU A 121 -2.62 24.98 -13.20
C LEU A 121 -1.81 25.83 -14.20
N ASN A 122 -2.07 25.70 -15.50
CA ASN A 122 -1.28 26.31 -16.57
C ASN A 122 0.23 26.02 -16.43
N TYR A 123 0.59 24.77 -16.09
CA TYR A 123 1.97 24.35 -15.87
C TYR A 123 2.31 23.11 -16.69
N ASP A 124 3.45 23.12 -17.39
CA ASP A 124 3.94 21.98 -18.17
C ASP A 124 5.47 22.01 -18.27
N ASP A 125 6.16 21.05 -17.62
CA ASP A 125 7.61 20.90 -17.69
C ASP A 125 8.12 20.51 -19.10
N TYR A 126 7.23 20.03 -19.97
CA TYR A 126 7.58 19.58 -21.32
C TYR A 126 7.50 20.69 -22.38
N ALA A 127 7.00 21.88 -22.02
CA ALA A 127 6.78 22.97 -22.97
C ALA A 127 8.06 23.69 -23.43
N GLY A 128 9.20 23.45 -22.75
CA GLY A 128 10.51 24.03 -23.06
C GLY A 128 10.94 25.13 -22.11
#